data_AF-A0A1C4Z7R2-F1
#
_entry.id   AF-A0A1C4Z7R2-F1
#
_cell.length_a   1.000
_cell.length_b   1.000
_cell.length_c   1.000
_cell.angle_alpha   90.00
_cell.angle_beta   90.00
_cell.angle_gamma   90.00
#
_symmetry.space_group_name_H-M   'P 1'
#
loop_
_entity.id
_entity.type
_entity.pdbx_description
1 polymer ?
#
loop_
_entity_poly.entity_id
_entity_poly.type
_entity_poly.pdbx_seq_one_letter_code
_entity_poly.pdbx_strand_id
1 'polypeptide(L)'
;MTRRELSDDEWALVEPFLPIEAYGPYPQRLRDQFEGVIWRFRTGSQWREMPTEFGAWQTVYDRFTQWRDAGVFAALMEGMIAEAARRDQADLSLVSVDSTVARAHHDAAGMVVDTAVLAALEQAAGAKRGILDAGKPPQ
;
A
#
# COMPACT_ATOMS: atom_id res chain seq x y z
N MET A 1 27.22 4.03 2.17
CA MET A 1 26.87 3.83 3.58
C MET A 1 25.47 4.36 3.76
N THR A 2 24.48 3.48 3.75
CA THR A 2 23.09 3.93 3.90
C THR A 2 22.82 4.15 5.38
N ARG A 3 22.13 5.24 5.71
CA ARG A 3 21.81 5.56 7.10
C ARG A 3 20.70 4.60 7.53
N ARG A 4 20.96 3.78 8.55
CA ARG A 4 19.90 3.04 9.23
C ARG A 4 18.93 4.05 9.84
N GLU A 5 17.64 3.82 9.59
CA GLU A 5 16.60 4.82 9.87
C GLU A 5 16.11 4.74 11.31
N LEU A 6 16.17 3.55 11.93
CA LEU A 6 15.60 3.32 13.25
C LEU A 6 16.71 3.09 14.28
N SER A 7 16.61 3.78 15.41
CA SER A 7 17.28 3.42 16.66
C SER A 7 16.68 2.15 17.26
N ASP A 8 17.34 1.58 18.27
CA ASP A 8 16.84 0.39 18.96
C ASP A 8 15.53 0.67 19.71
N ASP A 9 15.38 1.88 20.27
CA ASP A 9 14.17 2.31 20.96
C ASP A 9 12.98 2.47 19.98
N GLU A 10 13.22 3.06 18.81
CA GLU A 10 12.20 3.15 17.76
C GLU A 10 11.85 1.77 17.19
N TRP A 11 12.84 0.90 17.05
CA TRP A 11 12.60 -0.48 16.63
C TRP A 11 11.73 -1.24 17.64
N ALA A 12 11.97 -1.09 18.93
CA ALA A 12 11.18 -1.72 19.99
C ALA A 12 9.70 -1.28 19.97
N LEU A 13 9.40 -0.09 19.45
CA LEU A 13 8.04 0.39 19.22
C LEU A 13 7.39 -0.20 17.95
N VAL A 14 8.19 -0.48 16.92
CA VAL A 14 7.72 -0.97 15.62
C VAL A 14 7.51 -2.50 15.62
N GLU A 15 8.48 -3.24 16.14
CA GLU A 15 8.55 -4.71 16.07
C GLU A 15 7.26 -5.42 16.48
N PRO A 16 6.55 -5.01 17.55
CA PRO A 16 5.32 -5.69 17.99
C PRO A 16 4.16 -5.66 16.98
N PHE A 17 4.18 -4.72 16.03
CA PHE A 17 3.14 -4.60 15.00
C PHE A 17 3.40 -5.49 13.79
N LEU A 18 4.61 -6.05 13.67
CA LEU A 18 4.98 -6.86 12.53
C LEU A 18 4.47 -8.30 12.73
N PRO A 19 3.67 -8.84 11.81
CA PRO A 19 3.17 -10.20 11.91
C PRO A 19 4.30 -11.20 11.61
N ILE A 20 5.10 -11.56 12.61
CA ILE A 20 6.23 -12.48 12.45
C ILE A 20 5.74 -13.92 12.24
N GLU A 21 4.72 -14.34 12.99
CA GLU A 21 4.27 -15.73 13.02
C GLU A 21 3.40 -16.15 11.82
N ALA A 22 2.67 -15.20 11.22
CA ALA A 22 1.75 -15.50 10.12
C ALA A 22 2.45 -15.81 8.78
N TYR A 23 3.75 -15.54 8.65
CA TYR A 23 4.46 -15.56 7.36
C TYR A 23 5.84 -16.27 7.39
N GLY A 24 6.07 -17.18 8.34
CA GLY A 24 7.25 -18.07 8.40
C GLY A 24 8.42 -17.55 9.26
N PRO A 25 9.54 -18.31 9.37
CA PRO A 25 10.62 -18.01 10.32
C PRO A 25 11.43 -16.79 9.88
N TYR A 26 11.11 -15.60 10.41
CA TYR A 26 11.76 -14.35 10.03
C TYR A 26 12.32 -13.54 11.22
N PRO A 27 13.39 -13.98 11.92
CA PRO A 27 13.94 -13.15 13.00
C PRO A 27 15.14 -12.29 12.56
N GLN A 28 15.92 -12.68 11.54
CA GLN A 28 17.28 -12.13 11.42
C GLN A 28 17.39 -10.85 10.58
N ARG A 29 16.51 -10.65 9.60
CA ARG A 29 16.55 -9.49 8.69
C ARG A 29 15.29 -8.65 8.71
N LEU A 30 14.42 -8.87 9.69
CA LEU A 30 13.12 -8.20 9.78
C LEU A 30 13.30 -6.68 9.87
N ARG A 31 14.21 -6.23 10.73
CA ARG A 31 14.59 -4.82 10.86
C ARG A 31 15.17 -4.27 9.57
N ASP A 32 16.15 -4.95 8.97
CA ASP A 32 16.76 -4.50 7.71
C ASP A 32 15.70 -4.31 6.61
N GLN A 33 14.74 -5.24 6.50
CA GLN A 33 13.67 -5.15 5.51
C GLN A 33 12.73 -3.99 5.79
N PHE A 34 12.33 -3.78 7.06
CA PHE A 34 11.50 -2.65 7.44
C PHE A 34 12.22 -1.30 7.23
N GLU A 35 13.49 -1.20 7.60
CA GLU A 35 14.35 -0.04 7.30
C GLU A 35 14.46 0.20 5.78
N GLY A 36 14.50 -0.86 4.97
CA GLY A 36 14.44 -0.74 3.50
C GLY A 36 13.12 -0.16 2.99
N VAL A 37 11.99 -0.51 3.62
CA VAL A 37 10.69 0.10 3.34
C VAL A 37 10.69 1.58 3.72
N ILE A 38 11.21 1.94 4.89
CA ILE A 38 11.33 3.35 5.31
C ILE A 38 12.20 4.13 4.33
N TRP A 39 13.38 3.60 3.98
CA TRP A 39 14.30 4.21 3.03
C TRP A 39 13.59 4.51 1.71
N ARG A 40 12.79 3.57 1.20
CA ARG A 40 12.04 3.74 -0.04
C ARG A 40 11.07 4.90 0.03
N PHE A 41 10.28 5.01 1.11
CA PHE A 41 9.30 6.09 1.25
C PHE A 41 9.94 7.44 1.56
N ARG A 42 11.05 7.45 2.30
CA ARG A 42 11.80 8.68 2.60
C ARG A 42 12.46 9.26 1.36
N THR A 43 13.02 8.42 0.49
CA THR A 43 13.78 8.86 -0.69
C THR A 43 12.91 9.05 -1.93
N GLY A 44 11.79 8.34 -2.04
CA GLY A 44 10.98 8.29 -3.26
C GLY A 44 11.65 7.55 -4.43
N SER A 45 12.85 6.99 -4.24
CA SER A 45 13.61 6.26 -5.26
C SER A 45 12.87 5.03 -5.76
N GLN A 46 13.29 4.45 -6.89
CA GLN A 46 12.72 3.19 -7.36
C GLN A 46 13.15 2.02 -6.45
N TRP A 47 12.30 1.00 -6.28
CA TRP A 47 12.64 -0.20 -5.49
C TRP A 47 13.94 -0.86 -5.96
N ARG A 48 14.20 -0.87 -7.27
CA ARG A 48 15.42 -1.47 -7.87
C ARG A 48 16.72 -0.77 -7.47
N GLU A 49 16.63 0.49 -7.06
CA GLU A 49 17.76 1.30 -6.59
C GLU A 49 18.00 1.15 -5.08
N MET A 50 17.21 0.32 -4.40
CA MET A 50 17.34 0.11 -2.97
C MET A 50 18.69 -0.54 -2.64
N PRO A 51 19.42 0.00 -1.65
CA PRO A 51 20.67 -0.59 -1.19
C PRO A 51 20.53 -2.04 -0.75
N THR A 52 21.49 -2.88 -1.15
CA THR A 52 21.47 -4.33 -0.90
C THR A 52 21.61 -4.71 0.57
N GLU A 53 22.05 -3.79 1.41
CA GLU A 53 22.11 -3.96 2.87
C GLU A 53 20.73 -4.23 3.49
N PHE A 54 19.65 -3.71 2.91
CA PHE A 54 18.28 -3.99 3.33
C PHE A 54 17.76 -5.36 2.83
N GLY A 55 18.48 -5.99 1.91
CA GLY A 55 18.12 -7.26 1.28
C GLY A 55 17.79 -7.12 -0.21
N ALA A 56 17.35 -8.21 -0.81
CA ALA A 56 16.88 -8.18 -2.20
C ALA A 56 15.60 -7.34 -2.29
N TRP A 57 15.55 -6.39 -3.23
CA TRP A 57 14.44 -5.44 -3.34
C TRP A 57 13.09 -6.13 -3.58
N GLN A 58 13.06 -7.27 -4.28
CA GLN A 58 11.85 -8.05 -4.48
C GLN A 58 11.30 -8.55 -3.14
N THR A 59 12.17 -9.09 -2.29
CA THR A 59 11.79 -9.58 -0.97
C THR A 59 11.27 -8.46 -0.08
N VAL A 60 11.93 -7.28 -0.09
CA VAL A 60 11.47 -6.12 0.68
C VAL A 60 10.13 -5.60 0.15
N TYR A 61 9.96 -5.56 -1.18
CA TYR A 61 8.70 -5.19 -1.80
C TYR A 61 7.56 -6.15 -1.44
N ASP A 62 7.79 -7.46 -1.54
CA ASP A 62 6.80 -8.49 -1.20
C ASP A 62 6.44 -8.44 0.29
N ARG A 63 7.38 -8.08 1.16
CA ARG A 63 7.14 -7.85 2.59
C ARG A 63 6.32 -6.60 2.83
N PHE A 64 6.65 -5.50 2.15
CA PHE A 64 5.87 -4.28 2.19
C PHE A 64 4.41 -4.53 1.79
N THR A 65 4.16 -5.25 0.70
CA THR A 65 2.79 -5.53 0.25
C THR A 65 2.03 -6.39 1.25
N GLN A 66 2.67 -7.42 1.82
CA GLN A 66 2.09 -8.22 2.91
C GLN A 66 1.72 -7.36 4.13
N TRP A 67 2.63 -6.51 4.60
CA TRP A 67 2.36 -5.65 5.76
C TRP A 67 1.29 -4.60 5.47
N ARG A 68 1.28 -4.03 4.27
CA ARG A 68 0.23 -3.12 3.82
C ARG A 68 -1.14 -3.81 3.86
N ASP A 69 -1.23 -5.00 3.27
CA ASP A 69 -2.49 -5.74 3.16
C ASP A 69 -2.96 -6.28 4.52
N ALA A 70 -2.03 -6.54 5.43
CA ALA A 70 -2.31 -6.88 6.83
C ALA A 70 -2.62 -5.67 7.72
N GLY A 71 -2.60 -4.44 7.19
CA GLY A 71 -2.94 -3.22 7.94
C GLY A 71 -1.86 -2.76 8.94
N VAL A 72 -0.64 -3.29 8.86
CA VAL A 72 0.46 -3.00 9.80
C VAL A 72 0.73 -1.50 9.93
N PHE A 73 0.78 -0.77 8.81
CA PHE A 73 1.10 0.66 8.83
C PHE A 73 -0.01 1.50 9.49
N ALA A 74 -1.27 1.09 9.35
CA ALA A 74 -2.39 1.75 10.01
C ALA A 74 -2.31 1.51 11.53
N ALA A 75 -2.14 0.26 11.95
CA ALA A 75 -1.99 -0.09 13.36
C ALA A 75 -0.78 0.58 14.02
N LEU A 76 0.35 0.66 13.30
CA LEU A 76 1.56 1.32 13.77
C LEU A 76 1.35 2.83 13.95
N MET A 77 0.67 3.49 13.01
CA MET A 77 0.34 4.91 13.12
C MET A 77 -0.56 5.18 14.34
N GLU A 78 -1.61 4.37 14.54
CA GLU A 78 -2.48 4.48 15.72
C GLU A 78 -1.69 4.27 17.02
N GLY A 79 -0.84 3.24 17.06
CA GLY A 79 0.03 2.96 18.21
C GLY A 79 1.00 4.09 18.53
N MET A 80 1.59 4.73 17.51
CA MET A 80 2.52 5.85 17.69
C MET A 80 1.81 7.11 18.17
N ILE A 81 0.59 7.38 17.67
CA ILE A 81 -0.23 8.49 18.18
C ILE A 81 -0.58 8.25 19.65
N ALA A 82 -0.99 7.03 20.01
CA ALA A 82 -1.31 6.68 21.40
C ALA A 82 -0.10 6.81 22.32
N GLU A 83 1.09 6.36 21.90
CA GLU A 83 2.31 6.47 22.67
C GLU A 83 2.77 7.93 22.81
N ALA A 84 2.67 8.73 21.75
CA ALA A 84 2.97 10.16 21.81
C ALA A 84 2.03 10.90 22.77
N ALA A 85 0.73 10.58 22.76
CA ALA A 85 -0.24 11.14 23.71
C ALA A 85 0.09 10.73 25.15
N ARG A 86 0.46 9.46 25.39
CA ARG A 86 0.88 8.97 26.72
C ARG A 86 2.11 9.70 27.26
N ARG A 87 3.00 10.15 26.36
CA ARG A 87 4.20 10.92 26.70
C ARG A 87 3.98 12.44 26.76
N ASP A 88 2.74 12.91 26.59
CA ASP A 88 2.41 14.34 26.49
C ASP A 88 3.16 15.04 25.33
N GLN A 89 3.41 14.29 24.25
CA GLN A 89 4.09 14.74 23.03
C GLN A 89 3.12 14.98 21.86
N ALA A 90 1.84 14.62 22.04
CA ALA A 90 0.78 14.87 21.07
C ALA A 90 -0.47 15.41 21.79
N ASP A 91 -0.93 16.59 21.37
CA ASP A 91 -2.20 17.16 21.81
C ASP A 91 -3.33 16.60 20.93
N LEU A 92 -4.17 15.74 21.49
CA LEU A 92 -5.31 15.15 20.80
C LEU A 92 -6.55 16.03 20.81
N SER A 93 -6.52 17.20 21.46
CA SER A 93 -7.61 18.18 21.42
C SER A 93 -7.65 18.97 20.11
N LEU A 94 -6.54 18.99 19.37
CA LEU A 94 -6.40 19.64 18.08
C LEU A 94 -6.12 18.60 16.99
N VAL A 95 -7.01 18.49 16.00
CA VAL A 95 -6.82 17.60 14.84
C VAL A 95 -6.61 18.45 13.60
N SER A 96 -5.48 18.26 12.93
CA SER A 96 -5.19 18.87 11.63
C SER A 96 -5.57 17.89 10.52
N VAL A 97 -6.31 18.36 9.51
CA VAL A 97 -6.67 17.58 8.32
C VAL A 97 -6.02 18.24 7.12
N ASP A 98 -5.14 17.50 6.43
CA ASP A 98 -4.65 17.90 5.11
C ASP A 98 -5.43 17.19 3.99
N SER A 99 -5.39 17.77 2.80
CA SER A 99 -5.93 17.14 1.60
C SER A 99 -4.96 17.36 0.45
N THR A 100 -4.75 16.34 -0.36
CA THR A 100 -3.99 16.45 -1.61
C THR A 100 -4.92 16.26 -2.80
N VAL A 101 -4.87 17.20 -3.76
CA VAL A 101 -5.63 17.12 -5.01
C VAL A 101 -4.68 16.78 -6.15
N ALA A 102 -4.83 15.60 -6.74
CA ALA A 102 -4.16 15.23 -7.98
C ALA A 102 -5.11 15.44 -9.17
N ARG A 103 -4.72 16.27 -10.13
CA ARG A 103 -5.52 16.48 -11.35
C ARG A 103 -5.47 15.20 -12.19
N ALA A 104 -6.63 14.70 -12.59
CA ALA A 104 -6.69 13.60 -13.53
C ALA A 104 -6.04 13.99 -14.88
N HIS A 105 -5.42 13.03 -15.55
CA HIS A 105 -4.93 13.24 -16.92
C HIS A 105 -6.11 13.64 -17.83
N HIS A 106 -5.87 14.44 -18.86
CA HIS A 106 -6.95 14.88 -19.77
C HIS A 106 -7.69 13.70 -20.42
N ASP A 107 -7.00 12.58 -20.65
CA ASP A 107 -7.59 11.33 -21.16
C ASP A 107 -8.53 10.61 -20.17
N ALA A 108 -8.48 10.95 -18.88
CA ALA A 108 -9.39 10.38 -17.88
C ALA A 108 -10.82 10.93 -17.98
N ALA A 109 -11.04 11.99 -18.77
CA ALA A 109 -12.38 12.56 -19.00
C ALA A 109 -13.34 11.60 -19.73
N GLY A 110 -12.83 10.50 -20.29
CA GLY A 110 -13.59 9.60 -21.15
C GLY A 110 -13.90 10.23 -22.51
N MET A 111 -14.41 9.42 -23.44
CA MET A 111 -14.91 9.95 -24.71
C MET A 111 -16.34 10.49 -24.53
N VAL A 112 -16.61 11.69 -25.03
CA VAL A 112 -17.99 12.12 -25.29
C VAL A 112 -18.49 11.34 -26.49
N VAL A 113 -19.26 10.30 -26.24
CA VAL A 113 -19.84 9.44 -27.27
C VAL A 113 -21.23 9.96 -27.61
N ASP A 114 -21.53 10.13 -28.90
CA ASP A 114 -22.89 10.45 -29.35
C ASP A 114 -23.89 9.42 -28.80
N THR A 115 -25.07 9.88 -28.40
CA THR A 115 -26.05 9.03 -27.71
C THR A 115 -26.48 7.84 -28.56
N ALA A 116 -26.51 7.99 -29.89
CA ALA A 116 -26.81 6.88 -30.80
C ALA A 116 -25.65 5.88 -30.89
N VAL A 117 -24.40 6.35 -30.84
CA VAL A 117 -23.22 5.48 -30.81
C VAL A 117 -23.14 4.72 -29.49
N LEU A 118 -23.44 5.37 -28.36
CA LEU A 118 -23.51 4.70 -27.05
C LEU A 118 -24.59 3.61 -27.04
N ALA A 119 -25.80 3.93 -27.51
CA ALA A 119 -26.90 2.96 -27.62
C ALA A 119 -26.54 1.78 -28.54
N ALA A 120 -25.84 2.03 -29.65
CA ALA A 120 -25.37 0.97 -30.54
C ALA A 120 -24.32 0.06 -29.87
N LEU A 121 -23.40 0.64 -29.10
CA LEU A 121 -22.40 -0.11 -28.34
C LEU A 121 -23.03 -0.95 -27.22
N GLU A 122 -24.03 -0.41 -26.51
CA GLU A 122 -24.77 -1.14 -25.47
C GLU A 122 -25.56 -2.32 -26.07
N GLN A 123 -26.23 -2.13 -27.20
CA GLN A 123 -26.92 -3.22 -27.92
C GLN A 123 -25.94 -4.29 -28.39
N ALA A 124 -24.79 -3.91 -28.93
CA ALA A 124 -23.75 -4.85 -29.35
C ALA A 124 -23.15 -5.63 -28.17
N ALA A 125 -22.95 -4.98 -27.01
CA ALA A 125 -22.47 -5.62 -25.80
C ALA A 125 -23.50 -6.60 -25.21
N GLY A 126 -24.79 -6.24 -25.22
CA GLY A 126 -25.90 -7.11 -24.82
C GLY A 126 -26.04 -8.34 -25.72
N ALA A 127 -25.90 -8.16 -27.04
CA ALA A 127 -25.94 -9.27 -28.00
C ALA A 127 -24.78 -10.27 -27.80
N LYS A 128 -23.57 -9.79 -27.46
CA LYS A 128 -22.45 -10.67 -27.11
C LYS A 128 -22.68 -11.47 -25.82
N ARG A 129 -23.41 -10.92 -24.85
CA ARG A 129 -23.72 -11.61 -23.60
C ARG A 129 -24.76 -12.73 -23.80
N GLY A 130 -25.77 -12.50 -24.63
CA GLY A 130 -26.75 -13.53 -25.00
C GLY A 130 -26.17 -14.73 -25.76
N ILE A 131 -25.10 -14.53 -26.55
CA ILE A 131 -24.40 -15.61 -27.25
C ILE A 131 -23.62 -16.51 -26.26
N LEU A 132 -23.10 -15.95 -25.18
CA LEU A 132 -22.34 -16.71 -24.16
C LEU A 132 -23.26 -17.54 -23.25
N ASP A 133 -24.47 -17.05 -22.97
CA ASP A 133 -25.45 -17.76 -22.14
C ASP A 133 -26.20 -18.87 -22.90
N ALA A 134 -26.31 -18.79 -24.23
CA ALA A 134 -26.95 -19.80 -25.07
C ALA A 134 -26.13 -21.10 -25.24
N GLY A 135 -24.87 -21.12 -24.80
CA GLY A 135 -23.97 -22.27 -24.90
C GLY A 135 -23.87 -23.14 -23.64
N LYS A 136 -24.57 -22.81 -22.55
CA LYS A 136 -24.53 -23.61 -21.32
C LYS A 136 -25.63 -24.68 -21.35
N PRO A 137 -25.29 -25.99 -21.39
CA PRO A 137 -26.31 -27.03 -21.38
C PRO A 137 -27.07 -27.02 -20.04
N PRO A 138 -28.37 -27.34 -20.04
CA PRO A 138 -29.14 -27.47 -18.80
C PRO A 138 -28.59 -28.64 -17.97
N GLN A 139 -28.68 -28.47 -16.64
CA GLN A 139 -28.34 -29.47 -15.62
C GLN A 139 -29.26 -30.70 -15.76
#